data_AF-A0A7H8KBG8-F1
#
_entry.id   AF-A0A7H8KBG8-F1
#
_cell.length_a   1.000
_cell.length_b   1.000
_cell.length_c   1.000
_cell.angle_alpha   90.00
_cell.angle_beta   90.00
_cell.angle_gamma   90.00
#
_symmetry.space_group_name_H-M   'P 1'
#
loop_
_entity.id
_entity.type
_entity.pdbx_description
1 polymer ?
#
loop_
_entity_poly.entity_id
_entity_poly.type
_entity_poly.pdbx_seq_one_letter_code
_entity_poly.pdbx_strand_id
1 'polypeptide(L)'
;MTGLPPTPPPDPPLTPAEEIAVAGTINASFQVATQQADSKVSMLLVVHSGIAVVVSTHLREAVALVASGGAAGLTAVPLLAAVMVGFLISGYHLMQGLRPRLTPPAPDNRFAFPAVATGALGGPEAPAAGVASGRLRVEAWESARRLAEIAMVKNRHVVRALNWMALMVLAALAAMTLVTLAG
;
A
#
# COMPACT_ATOMS: atom_id res chain seq x y z
N MET A 1 -50.55 10.50 -12.92
CA MET A 1 -50.12 9.29 -12.19
C MET A 1 -49.16 8.51 -13.08
N THR A 2 -47.88 8.84 -13.02
CA THR A 2 -46.83 8.13 -13.78
C THR A 2 -46.34 6.95 -12.93
N GLY A 3 -46.77 5.74 -13.30
CA GLY A 3 -46.32 4.52 -12.65
C GLY A 3 -44.81 4.36 -12.78
N LEU A 4 -44.15 4.02 -11.67
CA LEU A 4 -42.74 3.62 -11.68
C LEU A 4 -42.56 2.44 -12.66
N PRO A 5 -41.50 2.45 -13.49
CA PRO A 5 -41.20 1.32 -14.35
C PRO A 5 -41.06 0.05 -13.50
N PRO A 6 -41.55 -1.11 -14.00
CA PRO A 6 -41.44 -2.37 -13.28
C PRO A 6 -39.96 -2.65 -12.99
N THR A 7 -39.65 -2.96 -11.73
CA THR A 7 -38.32 -3.41 -11.33
C THR A 7 -37.96 -4.62 -12.17
N PRO A 8 -36.80 -4.61 -12.86
CA PRO A 8 -36.38 -5.76 -13.64
C PRO A 8 -36.34 -7.01 -12.74
N PRO A 9 -36.69 -8.19 -13.27
CA PRO A 9 -36.61 -9.42 -12.50
C PRO A 9 -35.18 -9.59 -11.97
N PRO A 10 -35.01 -10.08 -10.73
CA PRO A 10 -33.68 -10.35 -10.19
C PRO A 10 -32.95 -11.30 -11.15
N ASP A 11 -31.69 -10.99 -11.43
CA ASP A 11 -30.86 -11.83 -12.29
C ASP A 11 -30.88 -13.28 -11.77
N PRO A 12 -30.96 -14.27 -12.67
CA PRO A 12 -30.93 -15.66 -12.25
C PRO A 12 -29.66 -15.94 -11.44
N PRO A 13 -29.74 -16.73 -10.35
CA PRO A 13 -28.58 -17.05 -9.55
C PRO A 13 -27.52 -17.74 -10.40
N LEU A 14 -26.29 -17.26 -10.32
CA LEU A 14 -25.15 -17.82 -11.04
C LEU A 14 -24.96 -19.29 -10.67
N THR A 15 -24.58 -20.10 -11.65
CA THR A 15 -24.18 -21.48 -11.39
C THR A 15 -22.88 -21.49 -10.57
N PRO A 16 -22.60 -22.54 -9.78
CA PRO A 16 -21.36 -22.63 -9.00
C PRO A 16 -20.09 -22.48 -9.84
N ALA A 17 -20.12 -22.91 -11.11
CA ALA A 17 -18.99 -22.76 -12.04
C ALA A 17 -18.79 -21.30 -12.47
N GLU A 18 -19.88 -20.57 -12.76
CA GLU A 18 -19.83 -19.15 -13.09
C GLU A 18 -19.38 -18.31 -11.88
N GLU A 19 -19.85 -18.63 -10.67
CA GLU A 19 -19.41 -17.96 -9.44
C GLU A 19 -17.91 -18.13 -9.19
N ILE A 20 -17.36 -19.32 -9.44
CA ILE A 20 -15.92 -19.59 -9.34
C ILE A 20 -15.14 -18.79 -10.40
N ALA A 21 -15.63 -18.72 -11.64
CA ALA A 21 -15.00 -17.93 -12.70
C ALA A 21 -15.00 -16.42 -12.39
N VAL A 22 -16.11 -15.90 -11.86
CA VAL A 22 -16.24 -14.51 -11.40
C VAL A 22 -15.27 -14.23 -10.24
N ALA A 23 -15.25 -15.10 -9.22
CA ALA A 23 -14.33 -14.96 -8.10
C ALA A 23 -12.86 -15.03 -8.53
N GLY A 24 -12.52 -15.88 -9.51
CA GLY A 24 -11.19 -15.95 -10.12
C GLY A 24 -10.78 -14.64 -10.81
N THR A 25 -11.70 -14.05 -11.58
CA THR A 25 -11.49 -12.76 -12.26
C THR A 25 -11.29 -11.62 -11.25
N ILE A 26 -12.08 -11.60 -10.18
CA ILE A 26 -11.95 -10.63 -9.09
C ILE A 26 -10.60 -10.79 -8.38
N ASN A 27 -10.21 -12.03 -8.08
CA ASN A 27 -8.91 -12.34 -7.46
C ASN A 27 -7.74 -11.85 -8.32
N ALA A 28 -7.75 -12.12 -9.62
CA ALA A 28 -6.73 -11.62 -10.55
C ALA A 28 -6.67 -10.09 -10.55
N SER A 29 -7.83 -9.43 -10.56
CA SER A 29 -7.91 -7.97 -10.50
C SER A 29 -7.32 -7.40 -9.20
N PHE A 30 -7.59 -8.03 -8.05
CA PHE A 30 -7.01 -7.59 -6.78
C PHE A 30 -5.51 -7.91 -6.65
N GLN A 31 -5.03 -8.98 -7.29
CA GLN A 31 -3.59 -9.24 -7.40
C GLN A 31 -2.89 -8.12 -8.18
N VAL A 32 -3.45 -7.71 -9.32
CA VAL A 32 -2.92 -6.57 -10.10
C VAL A 32 -2.93 -5.28 -9.27
N ALA A 33 -4.04 -4.97 -8.59
CA ALA A 33 -4.12 -3.80 -7.72
C ALA A 33 -3.06 -3.82 -6.60
N THR A 34 -2.80 -5.00 -6.03
CA THR A 34 -1.78 -5.20 -5.00
C THR A 34 -0.37 -4.99 -5.55
N GLN A 35 -0.08 -5.51 -6.75
CA GLN A 35 1.21 -5.30 -7.43
C GLN A 35 1.43 -3.83 -7.77
N GLN A 36 0.41 -3.15 -8.28
CA GLN A 36 0.49 -1.71 -8.55
C GLN A 36 0.76 -0.90 -7.29
N ALA A 37 0.14 -1.26 -6.16
CA ALA A 37 0.42 -0.64 -4.88
C ALA A 37 1.87 -0.87 -4.42
N ASP A 38 2.41 -2.09 -4.60
CA ASP A 38 3.81 -2.39 -4.29
C ASP A 38 4.80 -1.59 -5.14
N SER A 39 4.52 -1.42 -6.43
CA SER A 39 5.32 -0.58 -7.31
C SER A 39 5.32 0.89 -6.85
N LYS A 40 4.15 1.42 -6.45
CA LYS A 40 4.05 2.79 -5.90
C LYS A 40 4.88 2.94 -4.62
N VAL A 41 4.79 1.99 -3.69
CA VAL A 41 5.59 2.02 -2.45
C VAL A 41 7.08 1.99 -2.74
N SER A 42 7.52 1.14 -3.68
CA SER A 42 8.93 1.03 -4.08
C SER A 42 9.45 2.33 -4.71
N MET A 43 8.66 2.94 -5.60
CA MET A 43 8.99 4.23 -6.22
C MET A 43 9.08 5.33 -5.16
N LEU A 44 8.13 5.39 -4.23
CA LEU A 44 8.14 6.37 -3.15
C LEU A 44 9.32 6.18 -2.20
N LEU A 45 9.77 4.95 -1.96
CA LEU A 45 10.95 4.68 -1.15
C LEU A 45 12.24 5.24 -1.79
N VAL A 46 12.35 5.14 -3.12
CA VAL A 46 13.47 5.74 -3.88
C VAL A 46 13.46 7.27 -3.78
N VAL A 47 12.28 7.88 -3.94
CA VAL A 47 12.14 9.35 -3.78
C VAL A 47 12.47 9.76 -2.34
N HIS A 48 11.97 9.02 -1.36
CA HIS A 48 12.18 9.26 0.06
C HIS A 48 13.66 9.24 0.45
N SER A 49 14.41 8.22 0.01
CA SER A 49 15.85 8.13 0.24
C SER A 49 16.63 9.21 -0.52
N GLY A 50 16.23 9.52 -1.75
CA GLY A 50 16.84 10.59 -2.55
C GLY A 50 16.77 11.96 -1.85
N ILE A 51 15.62 12.30 -1.26
CA ILE A 51 15.47 13.55 -0.51
C ILE A 51 16.37 13.56 0.73
N ALA A 52 16.48 12.45 1.45
CA ALA A 52 17.39 12.35 2.60
C ALA A 52 18.85 12.58 2.20
N VAL A 53 19.28 12.04 1.05
CA VAL A 53 20.62 12.29 0.51
C VAL A 53 20.81 13.78 0.23
N VAL A 54 19.89 14.43 -0.48
CA VAL A 54 19.97 15.87 -0.79
C VAL A 54 20.02 16.72 0.48
N VAL A 55 19.19 16.42 1.48
CA VAL A 55 19.24 17.17 2.76
C VAL A 55 20.58 16.93 3.47
N SER A 56 21.13 15.72 3.41
CA SER A 56 22.40 15.39 4.06
C SER A 56 23.60 16.12 3.46
N THR A 57 23.60 16.42 2.15
CA THR A 57 24.71 17.14 1.50
C THR A 57 24.82 18.58 1.99
N HIS A 58 23.72 19.19 2.41
CA HIS A 58 23.65 20.56 2.92
C HIS A 58 23.57 20.65 4.45
N LEU A 59 23.68 19.51 5.15
CA LEU A 59 23.47 19.45 6.59
C LEU A 59 24.43 20.36 7.36
N ARG A 60 25.69 20.46 6.92
CA ARG A 60 26.70 21.30 7.56
C ARG A 60 26.33 22.77 7.50
N GLU A 61 25.90 23.24 6.34
CA GLU A 61 25.49 24.63 6.09
C GLU A 61 24.23 24.97 6.89
N ALA A 62 23.26 24.06 6.90
CA ALA A 62 22.04 24.19 7.68
C ALA A 62 22.33 24.29 9.19
N VAL A 63 23.25 23.48 9.72
CA VAL A 63 23.67 23.53 11.14
C VAL A 63 24.40 24.83 11.44
N ALA A 64 25.30 25.29 10.57
CA ALA A 64 25.98 26.57 10.73
C ALA A 64 25.00 27.75 10.76
N LEU A 65 24.00 27.73 9.87
CA LEU A 65 22.95 28.74 9.83
C LEU A 65 22.12 28.77 11.13
N VAL A 66 21.73 27.61 11.65
CA VAL A 66 21.03 27.53 12.95
C VAL A 66 21.92 28.05 14.08
N ALA A 67 23.20 27.67 14.10
CA ALA A 67 24.15 28.08 15.13
C ALA A 67 24.44 29.60 15.13
N SER A 68 24.27 30.27 13.98
CA SER A 68 24.44 31.73 13.88
C SER A 68 23.46 32.54 14.75
N GLY A 69 22.32 31.94 15.14
CA GLY A 69 21.31 32.60 15.97
C GLY A 69 20.57 33.78 15.31
N GLY A 70 20.85 34.08 14.04
CA GLY A 70 20.16 35.14 13.29
C GLY A 70 18.72 34.77 12.92
N ALA A 71 17.96 35.74 12.37
CA ALA A 71 16.57 35.52 11.95
C ALA A 71 16.41 34.35 10.96
N ALA A 72 17.37 34.18 10.05
CA ALA A 72 17.42 33.03 9.13
C ALA A 72 17.65 31.70 9.88
N GLY A 73 18.55 31.68 10.87
CA GLY A 73 18.76 30.51 11.73
C GLY A 73 17.50 30.12 12.51
N LEU A 74 16.82 31.10 13.12
CA LEU A 74 15.54 30.87 13.81
C LEU A 74 14.45 30.34 12.88
N THR A 75 14.43 30.79 11.62
CA THR A 75 13.49 30.32 10.60
C THR A 75 13.84 28.91 10.08
N ALA A 76 15.13 28.56 10.05
CA ALA A 76 15.59 27.25 9.60
C ALA A 76 15.18 26.12 10.56
N VAL A 77 15.09 26.37 11.87
CA VAL A 77 14.72 25.37 12.89
C VAL A 77 13.38 24.66 12.59
N PRO A 78 12.24 25.37 12.46
CA PRO A 78 10.96 24.71 12.18
C PRO A 78 10.93 24.01 10.81
N LEU A 79 11.67 24.50 9.81
CA LEU A 79 11.77 23.85 8.50
C LEU A 79 12.51 22.51 8.60
N LEU A 80 13.67 22.47 9.27
CA LEU A 80 14.42 21.24 9.50
C LEU A 80 13.63 20.24 10.37
N ALA A 81 12.90 20.74 11.37
CA ALA A 81 12.00 19.91 12.17
C ALA A 81 10.88 19.31 11.30
N ALA A 82 10.27 20.10 10.41
CA ALA A 82 9.25 19.62 9.47
C ALA A 82 9.80 18.57 8.49
N VAL A 83 11.04 18.74 8.00
CA VAL A 83 11.74 17.71 7.20
C VAL A 83 11.86 16.41 8.00
N MET A 84 12.36 16.47 9.23
CA MET A 84 12.55 15.30 10.08
C MET A 84 11.22 14.58 10.38
N VAL A 85 10.19 15.33 10.74
CA VAL A 85 8.84 14.79 11.01
C VAL A 85 8.25 14.17 9.75
N GLY A 86 8.32 14.86 8.62
CA GLY A 86 7.87 14.35 7.32
C GLY A 86 8.61 13.08 6.92
N PHE A 87 9.92 13.01 7.15
CA PHE A 87 10.74 11.83 6.92
C PHE A 87 10.28 10.64 7.78
N LEU A 88 10.23 10.81 9.10
CA LEU A 88 9.87 9.70 9.99
C LEU A 88 8.45 9.18 9.73
N ILE A 89 7.47 10.07 9.54
CA ILE A 89 6.08 9.66 9.37
C ILE A 89 5.85 9.05 7.97
N SER A 90 6.41 9.63 6.91
CA SER A 90 6.29 9.03 5.57
C SER A 90 7.00 7.68 5.50
N GLY A 91 8.20 7.55 6.07
CA GLY A 91 8.94 6.29 6.18
C GLY A 91 8.15 5.22 6.93
N TYR A 92 7.53 5.58 8.06
CA TYR A 92 6.64 4.67 8.79
C TYR A 92 5.47 4.17 7.92
N HIS A 93 4.79 5.07 7.21
CA HIS A 93 3.68 4.68 6.34
C HIS A 93 4.13 3.80 5.17
N LEU A 94 5.30 4.06 4.56
CA LEU A 94 5.87 3.22 3.52
C LEU A 94 6.19 1.81 4.05
N MET A 95 6.80 1.69 5.23
CA MET A 95 7.09 0.40 5.85
C MET A 95 5.82 -0.38 6.19
N GLN A 96 4.77 0.29 6.66
CA GLN A 96 3.47 -0.35 6.87
C GLN A 96 2.80 -0.78 5.56
N GLY A 97 3.04 -0.07 4.45
CA GLY A 97 2.64 -0.51 3.12
C GLY A 97 3.34 -1.79 2.67
N LEU A 98 4.59 -2.01 3.11
CA LEU A 98 5.36 -3.24 2.84
C LEU A 98 5.06 -4.38 3.81
N ARG A 99 4.54 -4.11 5.03
CA ARG A 99 4.29 -5.12 6.07
C ARG A 99 3.54 -6.37 5.61
N PRO A 100 2.53 -6.31 4.72
CA PRO A 100 1.87 -7.52 4.22
C PRO A 100 2.82 -8.51 3.53
N ARG A 101 3.98 -8.07 3.01
CA ARG A 101 5.02 -8.94 2.44
C ARG A 101 5.86 -9.67 3.50
N LEU A 102 5.92 -9.13 4.70
CA LEU A 102 6.75 -9.64 5.80
C LEU A 102 5.97 -10.60 6.72
N THR A 103 4.65 -10.66 6.58
CA THR A 103 3.80 -11.53 7.40
C THR A 103 3.68 -12.90 6.71
N PRO A 104 3.95 -14.02 7.41
CA PRO A 104 3.78 -15.35 6.84
C PRO A 104 2.35 -15.58 6.32
N PRO A 105 2.17 -16.37 5.24
CA PRO A 105 0.85 -16.81 4.82
C PRO A 105 0.12 -17.54 5.96
N ALA A 106 -1.19 -17.40 6.04
CA ALA A 106 -1.99 -18.17 7.00
C ALA A 106 -1.78 -19.69 6.78
N PRO A 107 -1.55 -20.48 7.85
CA PRO A 107 -1.10 -21.86 7.76
C PRO A 107 -2.08 -22.79 7.04
N ASP A 108 -3.38 -22.48 7.06
CA ASP A 108 -4.44 -23.39 6.58
C ASP A 108 -4.95 -23.09 5.16
N ASN A 109 -4.28 -22.21 4.39
CA ASN A 109 -4.73 -21.90 3.04
C ASN A 109 -4.16 -22.89 2.01
N ARG A 110 -5.00 -23.81 1.50
CA ARG A 110 -4.62 -24.79 0.46
C ARG A 110 -4.19 -24.17 -0.88
N PHE A 111 -4.53 -22.91 -1.13
CA PHE A 111 -4.09 -22.15 -2.30
C PHE A 111 -2.85 -21.29 -2.03
N ALA A 112 -2.29 -21.33 -0.82
CA ALA A 112 -1.04 -20.64 -0.54
C ALA A 112 0.15 -21.32 -1.25
N PHE A 113 1.16 -20.54 -1.62
CA PHE A 113 2.35 -21.03 -2.31
C PHE A 113 2.98 -22.29 -1.67
N PRO A 114 3.11 -22.40 -0.32
CA PRO A 114 3.66 -23.62 0.29
C PRO A 114 2.80 -24.87 0.06
N ALA A 115 1.47 -24.74 0.13
CA ALA A 115 0.54 -25.86 -0.08
C ALA A 115 0.49 -26.30 -1.54
N VAL A 116 0.59 -25.34 -2.47
CA VAL A 116 0.68 -25.62 -3.92
C VAL A 116 2.01 -26.29 -4.26
N ALA A 117 3.12 -25.75 -3.75
CA ALA A 117 4.47 -26.27 -4.03
C ALA A 117 4.70 -27.68 -3.47
N THR A 118 4.02 -28.03 -2.38
CA THR A 118 4.09 -29.37 -1.76
C THR A 118 3.10 -30.37 -2.38
N GLY A 119 2.30 -29.97 -3.37
CA GLY A 119 1.37 -30.87 -4.07
C GLY A 119 0.13 -31.27 -3.26
N ALA A 120 -0.15 -30.57 -2.15
CA ALA A 120 -1.29 -30.86 -1.27
C ALA A 120 -2.67 -30.73 -1.97
N LEU A 121 -2.71 -30.09 -3.14
CA LEU A 121 -3.91 -29.92 -3.97
C LEU A 121 -4.35 -31.19 -4.72
N GLY A 122 -3.55 -32.26 -4.74
CA GLY A 122 -3.81 -33.47 -5.54
C GLY A 122 -3.83 -34.79 -4.77
N GLY A 123 -3.87 -34.76 -3.43
CA GLY A 123 -3.88 -35.98 -2.61
C GLY A 123 -5.21 -36.77 -2.69
N PRO A 124 -5.20 -38.06 -2.32
CA PRO A 124 -6.36 -38.98 -2.41
C PRO A 124 -7.61 -38.57 -1.59
N GLU A 125 -7.53 -37.48 -0.81
CA GLU A 125 -8.64 -36.90 -0.03
C GLU A 125 -9.40 -35.78 -0.77
N ALA A 126 -9.37 -35.76 -2.11
CA ALA A 126 -10.14 -34.79 -2.89
C ALA A 126 -11.66 -34.96 -2.60
N PRO A 127 -12.35 -33.94 -2.04
CA PRO A 127 -13.76 -34.07 -1.69
C PRO A 127 -14.62 -34.31 -2.94
N ALA A 128 -15.71 -35.07 -2.78
CA ALA A 128 -16.68 -35.33 -3.84
C ALA A 128 -17.11 -34.03 -4.55
N ALA A 129 -17.23 -34.07 -5.88
CA ALA A 129 -17.33 -32.89 -6.76
C ALA A 129 -18.38 -31.83 -6.34
N GLY A 130 -19.50 -32.23 -5.73
CA GLY A 130 -20.54 -31.31 -5.23
C GLY A 130 -20.23 -30.64 -3.89
N VAL A 131 -19.47 -31.30 -3.00
CA VAL A 131 -18.98 -30.70 -1.74
C VAL A 131 -17.74 -29.84 -2.01
N ALA A 132 -16.94 -30.24 -3.00
CA ALA A 132 -15.78 -29.50 -3.47
C ALA A 132 -16.16 -28.14 -4.07
N SER A 133 -17.22 -28.06 -4.89
CA SER A 133 -17.65 -26.81 -5.54
C SER A 133 -18.16 -25.76 -4.54
N GLY A 134 -18.94 -26.18 -3.54
CA GLY A 134 -19.39 -25.29 -2.45
C GLY A 134 -18.24 -24.74 -1.60
N ARG A 135 -17.25 -25.58 -1.24
CA ARG A 135 -16.05 -25.15 -0.49
C ARG A 135 -15.12 -24.28 -1.35
N LEU A 136 -14.89 -24.63 -2.61
CA LEU A 136 -14.07 -23.83 -3.53
C LEU A 136 -14.61 -22.41 -3.65
N ARG A 137 -15.93 -22.25 -3.75
CA ARG A 137 -16.56 -20.95 -3.82
C ARG A 137 -16.29 -20.09 -2.58
N VAL A 138 -16.50 -20.66 -1.39
CA VAL A 138 -16.25 -19.95 -0.12
C VAL A 138 -14.79 -19.49 -0.04
N GLU A 139 -13.86 -20.38 -0.35
CA GLU A 139 -12.42 -20.06 -0.31
C GLU A 139 -12.00 -19.04 -1.38
N ALA A 140 -12.59 -19.07 -2.57
CA ALA A 140 -12.33 -18.09 -3.62
C ALA A 140 -12.76 -16.68 -3.19
N TRP A 141 -13.91 -16.56 -2.51
CA TRP A 141 -14.39 -15.30 -1.93
C TRP A 141 -13.59 -14.85 -0.71
N GLU A 142 -13.12 -15.78 0.13
CA GLU A 142 -12.21 -15.45 1.22
C GLU A 142 -10.89 -14.89 0.70
N SER A 143 -10.34 -15.48 -0.36
CA SER A 143 -9.15 -14.96 -1.04
C SER A 143 -9.39 -13.54 -1.57
N ALA A 144 -10.53 -13.32 -2.24
CA ALA A 144 -10.91 -12.01 -2.78
C ALA A 144 -11.01 -10.97 -1.68
N ARG A 145 -11.65 -11.31 -0.56
CA ARG A 145 -11.77 -10.45 0.61
C ARG A 145 -10.41 -10.10 1.21
N ARG A 146 -9.53 -11.08 1.40
CA ARG A 146 -8.17 -10.84 1.94
C ARG A 146 -7.36 -9.94 1.02
N LEU A 147 -7.40 -10.16 -0.30
CA LEU A 147 -6.70 -9.32 -1.27
C LEU A 147 -7.26 -7.89 -1.28
N ALA A 148 -8.58 -7.74 -1.20
CA ALA A 148 -9.22 -6.43 -1.10
C ALA A 148 -8.79 -5.68 0.18
N GLU A 149 -8.80 -6.36 1.33
CA GLU A 149 -8.34 -5.79 2.61
C GLU A 149 -6.87 -5.34 2.54
N ILE A 150 -6.00 -6.17 1.96
CA ILE A 150 -4.59 -5.83 1.73
C ILE A 150 -4.46 -4.60 0.82
N ALA A 151 -5.16 -4.58 -0.32
CA ALA A 151 -5.12 -3.47 -1.26
C ALA A 151 -5.60 -2.16 -0.62
N MET A 152 -6.68 -2.22 0.18
CA MET A 152 -7.21 -1.07 0.92
C MET A 152 -6.22 -0.54 1.97
N VAL A 153 -5.60 -1.43 2.74
CA VAL A 153 -4.58 -1.04 3.73
C VAL A 153 -3.38 -0.41 3.02
N LYS A 154 -2.84 -1.06 1.98
CA LYS A 154 -1.71 -0.51 1.21
C LYS A 154 -2.02 0.87 0.64
N ASN A 155 -3.16 1.02 -0.04
CA ASN A 155 -3.53 2.30 -0.65
C ASN A 155 -3.68 3.42 0.40
N ARG A 156 -4.26 3.12 1.56
CA ARG A 156 -4.38 4.09 2.66
C ARG A 156 -3.01 4.55 3.18
N HIS A 157 -2.07 3.63 3.33
CA HIS A 157 -0.72 3.94 3.75
C HIS A 157 0.06 4.71 2.66
N VAL A 158 -0.12 4.39 1.38
CA VAL A 158 0.46 5.16 0.26
C VAL A 158 -0.04 6.60 0.26
N VAL A 159 -1.35 6.83 0.38
CA VAL A 159 -1.92 8.18 0.41
C VAL A 159 -1.39 8.98 1.61
N ARG A 160 -1.31 8.36 2.79
CA ARG A 160 -0.73 9.01 3.97
C ARG A 160 0.75 9.32 3.79
N ALA A 161 1.53 8.37 3.26
CA ALA A 161 2.95 8.58 2.98
C ALA A 161 3.18 9.75 2.02
N LEU A 162 2.36 9.86 0.96
CA LEU A 162 2.43 10.95 -0.02
C LEU A 162 2.24 12.33 0.63
N ASN A 163 1.25 12.49 1.51
CA ASN A 163 1.00 13.77 2.18
C ASN A 163 2.20 14.21 3.03
N TRP A 164 2.76 13.29 3.81
CA TRP A 164 3.95 13.57 4.64
C TRP A 164 5.22 13.76 3.81
N MET A 165 5.32 13.08 2.68
CA MET A 165 6.42 13.27 1.73
C MET A 165 6.34 14.63 1.04
N ALA A 166 5.15 15.10 0.67
CA ALA A 166 4.94 16.44 0.13
C ALA A 166 5.37 17.52 1.14
N LEU A 167 4.98 17.38 2.41
CA LEU A 167 5.46 18.25 3.49
C LEU A 167 6.99 18.23 3.59
N MET A 168 7.60 17.04 3.60
CA MET A 168 9.05 16.86 3.67
C MET A 168 9.76 17.56 2.50
N VAL A 169 9.26 17.39 1.27
CA VAL A 169 9.82 18.01 0.06
C VAL A 169 9.74 19.53 0.15
N LEU A 170 8.57 20.08 0.47
CA LEU A 170 8.38 21.53 0.56
C LEU A 170 9.24 22.15 1.65
N ALA A 171 9.32 21.51 2.82
CA ALA A 171 10.17 21.96 3.92
C ALA A 171 11.65 21.86 3.57
N ALA A 172 12.07 20.79 2.88
CA ALA A 172 13.45 20.63 2.43
C ALA A 172 13.83 21.71 1.42
N LEU A 173 12.99 21.94 0.40
CA LEU A 173 13.22 23.00 -0.59
C LEU A 173 13.31 24.38 0.09
N ALA A 174 12.38 24.71 0.98
CA ALA A 174 12.40 25.98 1.71
C ALA A 174 13.67 26.12 2.58
N ALA A 175 14.08 25.05 3.28
CA ALA A 175 15.30 25.05 4.07
C ALA A 175 16.54 25.24 3.20
N MET A 176 16.63 24.55 2.06
CA MET A 176 17.76 24.67 1.14
C MET A 176 17.84 26.05 0.51
N THR A 177 16.71 26.60 0.07
CA THR A 177 16.65 27.97 -0.45
C THR A 177 17.09 28.97 0.62
N LEU A 178 16.64 28.82 1.86
CA LEU A 178 17.05 29.68 2.95
C LEU A 178 18.56 29.58 3.23
N VAL A 179 19.13 28.38 3.23
CA VAL A 179 20.57 28.14 3.37
C VAL A 179 21.34 28.83 2.25
N THR A 180 20.91 28.69 0.99
CA THR A 180 21.58 29.32 -0.16
C THR A 180 21.49 30.84 -0.19
N LEU A 181 20.46 31.44 0.42
CA LEU A 181 20.29 32.89 0.46
C LEU A 181 20.98 33.54 1.66
N ALA A 182 21.23 32.77 2.73
CA ALA A 182 21.79 33.26 3.99
C ALA A 182 23.26 32.90 4.22
N GLY A 183 23.77 31.90 3.50
CA GLY A 183 25.21 31.58 3.41
C GLY A 183 25.92 32.44 2.37
#